data_AF-A0A165A5V4-F1
#
_entry.id   AF-A0A165A5V4-F1
#
_cell.length_a   1.000
_cell.length_b   1.000
_cell.length_c   1.000
_cell.angle_alpha   90.00
_cell.angle_beta   90.00
_cell.angle_gamma   90.00
#
_symmetry.space_group_name_H-M   'P 1'
#
loop_
_entity.id
_entity.type
_entity.pdbx_description
1 polymer ?
#
loop_
_entity_poly.entity_id
_entity_poly.type
_entity_poly.pdbx_seq_one_letter_code
_entity_poly.pdbx_strand_id
1 'polypeptide(L)'
;MLCDDSAQYSDLIVWLYDSAIFSNAVAVANASLNCLHDLVSRVTLSKPCLSFLDLVTAVQEIGASANILLSEGWYSDELTPPDVSYESQQSLVRRLLSTLQPLIRMGALNLAQGGDVCILMAYVALDSAASLSIRQKTSDILHDVLKRIMGTSAFLKTEEVHLIQRVAKWLKKLSHTLQREALLLFTSSVSPATGLGQWLAWSILYNGDVNYDAPRRPSLEDAKMLLYTVEGNIARSRLFRIKSTTDYTVLHHHIYVLNLYLTNIEDYYTSPEVQPLGGPGPSVNPTPTSSTSADAELQLIIQGLKQMDTAIRDRDTSNLQRTIAKDGLNRLLFRLTYQKDGAMSHLASRRSASGLDRYVTVRPKQTAQRTAAPTASP
;
A
#
# COMPACT_ATOMS: atom_id res chain seq x y z
N MET A 1 17.61 -11.78 -31.17
CA MET A 1 17.47 -13.20 -30.79
C MET A 1 18.43 -13.45 -29.64
N LEU A 2 18.01 -13.16 -28.42
CA LEU A 2 18.70 -13.63 -27.21
C LEU A 2 18.17 -15.05 -26.99
N CYS A 3 19.05 -16.05 -26.92
CA CYS A 3 18.66 -17.40 -26.55
C CYS A 3 17.86 -17.37 -25.26
N ASP A 4 16.86 -18.24 -25.16
CA ASP A 4 15.98 -18.38 -24.00
C ASP A 4 16.75 -19.05 -22.84
N ASP A 5 17.82 -18.39 -22.37
CA ASP A 5 18.69 -18.85 -21.28
C ASP A 5 17.93 -18.88 -19.93
N SER A 6 16.67 -18.46 -19.92
CA SER A 6 15.77 -18.46 -18.75
C SER A 6 15.67 -19.83 -18.09
N ALA A 7 15.68 -20.91 -18.88
CA ALA A 7 15.63 -22.28 -18.37
C ALA A 7 16.91 -22.68 -17.61
N GLN A 8 18.09 -22.23 -18.07
CA GLN A 8 19.38 -22.60 -17.46
C GLN A 8 19.57 -21.96 -16.08
N TYR A 9 19.01 -20.76 -15.87
CA TYR A 9 19.10 -20.09 -14.58
C TYR A 9 18.08 -20.61 -13.55
N SER A 10 17.01 -21.28 -13.98
CA SER A 10 15.93 -21.73 -13.08
C SER A 10 16.46 -22.69 -12.02
N ASP A 11 17.11 -23.78 -12.43
CA ASP A 11 17.64 -24.81 -11.52
C ASP A 11 18.73 -24.24 -10.61
N LEU A 12 19.59 -23.38 -11.15
CA LEU A 12 20.62 -22.69 -10.37
C LEU A 12 20.00 -21.79 -9.30
N ILE A 13 18.94 -21.03 -9.62
CA ILE A 13 18.29 -20.12 -8.68
C ILE A 13 17.60 -20.90 -7.56
N VAL A 14 16.92 -22.00 -7.87
CA VAL A 14 16.32 -22.88 -6.86
C VAL A 14 17.40 -23.45 -5.94
N TRP A 15 18.49 -23.97 -6.50
CA TRP A 15 19.61 -24.49 -5.71
C TRP A 15 20.27 -23.43 -4.82
N LEU A 16 20.46 -22.21 -5.35
CA LEU A 16 21.01 -21.08 -4.60
C LEU A 16 20.05 -20.63 -3.49
N TYR A 17 18.74 -20.64 -3.73
CA TYR A 17 17.71 -20.32 -2.75
C TYR A 17 17.77 -21.29 -1.56
N ASP A 18 17.72 -22.59 -1.82
CA ASP A 18 17.78 -23.62 -0.77
C ASP A 18 19.10 -23.55 -0.01
N SER A 19 20.22 -23.41 -0.73
CA SER A 19 21.56 -23.32 -0.14
C SER A 19 21.74 -22.07 0.73
N ALA A 20 21.18 -20.93 0.32
CA ALA A 20 21.26 -19.68 1.08
C ALA A 20 20.52 -19.76 2.42
N ILE A 21 19.44 -20.54 2.49
CA ILE A 21 18.59 -20.66 3.69
C ILE A 21 19.10 -21.78 4.58
N PHE A 22 19.14 -23.01 4.06
CA PHE A 22 19.26 -24.23 4.85
C PHE A 22 20.68 -24.78 4.99
N SER A 23 21.67 -24.20 4.31
CA SER A 23 23.04 -24.67 4.48
C SER A 23 23.56 -24.41 5.89
N ASN A 24 23.99 -25.49 6.55
CA ASN A 24 24.68 -25.44 7.84
C ASN A 24 26.02 -24.71 7.76
N ALA A 25 26.67 -24.74 6.59
CA ALA A 25 27.91 -24.02 6.34
C ALA A 25 27.62 -22.54 6.04
N VAL A 26 27.86 -21.67 7.02
CA VAL A 26 27.64 -20.21 6.91
C VAL A 26 28.32 -19.60 5.67
N ALA A 27 29.52 -20.07 5.33
CA ALA A 27 30.25 -19.61 4.15
C ALA A 27 29.52 -19.93 2.84
N VAL A 28 28.93 -21.13 2.73
CA VAL A 28 28.15 -21.56 1.57
C VAL A 28 26.85 -20.75 1.48
N ALA A 29 26.12 -20.62 2.59
CA ALA A 29 24.90 -19.81 2.63
C ALA A 29 25.15 -18.36 2.17
N ASN A 30 26.20 -17.72 2.69
CA ASN A 30 26.58 -16.36 2.31
C ASN A 30 27.05 -16.27 0.85
N ALA A 31 27.81 -17.25 0.35
CA ALA A 31 28.23 -17.30 -1.05
C ALA A 31 27.03 -17.43 -1.99
N SER A 32 26.07 -18.29 -1.66
CA SER A 32 24.83 -18.47 -2.43
C SER A 32 24.00 -17.18 -2.44
N LEU A 33 23.84 -16.53 -1.29
CA LEU A 33 23.14 -15.24 -1.19
C LEU A 33 23.82 -14.14 -2.01
N ASN A 34 25.15 -14.04 -1.93
CA ASN A 34 25.92 -13.06 -2.72
C ASN A 34 25.80 -13.33 -4.23
N CYS A 35 25.80 -14.61 -4.63
CA CYS A 35 25.57 -15.00 -6.03
C CYS A 35 24.17 -14.60 -6.49
N LEU A 36 23.13 -14.82 -5.69
CA LEU A 36 21.77 -14.33 -5.99
C LEU A 36 21.73 -12.81 -6.14
N HIS A 37 22.39 -12.07 -5.24
CA HIS A 37 22.48 -10.61 -5.36
C HIS A 37 23.17 -10.14 -6.64
N ASP A 38 24.26 -10.79 -7.06
CA ASP A 38 24.96 -10.48 -8.32
C ASP A 38 24.06 -10.80 -9.53
N LEU A 39 23.36 -11.94 -9.50
CA LEU A 39 22.41 -12.33 -10.55
C LEU A 39 21.29 -11.30 -10.76
N VAL A 40 20.78 -10.68 -9.69
CA VAL A 40 19.74 -9.62 -9.80
C VAL A 40 20.15 -8.48 -10.71
N SER A 41 21.44 -8.12 -10.70
CA SER A 41 21.95 -7.02 -11.50
C SER A 41 22.10 -7.36 -12.99
N ARG A 42 22.11 -8.66 -13.32
CA ARG A 42 22.46 -9.18 -14.65
C ARG A 42 21.30 -9.87 -15.36
N VAL A 43 20.34 -10.42 -14.59
CA VAL A 43 19.30 -11.30 -15.10
C VAL A 43 17.93 -10.81 -14.63
N THR A 44 17.00 -10.67 -15.57
CA THR A 44 15.57 -10.55 -15.29
C THR A 44 14.88 -11.75 -15.91
N LEU A 45 14.18 -12.53 -15.10
CA LEU A 45 13.51 -13.73 -15.57
C LEU A 45 12.17 -13.39 -16.23
N SER A 46 11.92 -14.02 -17.38
CA SER A 46 10.63 -13.95 -18.08
C SER A 46 9.56 -14.85 -17.46
N LYS A 47 9.98 -15.90 -16.76
CA LYS A 47 9.12 -16.87 -16.07
C LYS A 47 9.57 -17.05 -14.62
N PRO A 48 8.63 -17.19 -13.67
CA PRO A 48 9.00 -17.51 -12.30
C PRO A 48 9.59 -18.92 -12.22
N CYS A 49 10.60 -19.09 -11.38
CA CYS A 49 11.21 -20.39 -11.06
C CYS A 49 10.83 -20.90 -9.67
N LEU A 50 10.33 -20.02 -8.79
CA LEU A 50 9.86 -20.36 -7.46
C LEU A 50 8.35 -20.16 -7.36
N SER A 51 7.68 -21.18 -6.85
CA SER A 51 6.27 -21.16 -6.48
C SER A 51 6.07 -20.56 -5.10
N PHE A 52 4.82 -20.23 -4.77
CA PHE A 52 4.47 -19.86 -3.38
C PHE A 52 4.66 -21.04 -2.42
N LEU A 53 4.46 -22.28 -2.88
CA LEU A 53 4.60 -23.47 -2.05
C LEU A 53 6.04 -23.66 -1.56
N ASP A 54 7.04 -23.29 -2.37
CA ASP A 54 8.45 -23.31 -1.96
C ASP A 54 8.69 -22.38 -0.75
N LEU A 55 8.01 -21.24 -0.71
CA LEU A 55 8.05 -20.33 0.43
C LEU A 55 7.37 -20.92 1.67
N VAL A 56 6.21 -21.57 1.49
CA VAL A 56 5.47 -22.23 2.56
C VAL A 56 6.29 -23.35 3.17
N THR A 57 6.90 -24.19 2.33
CA THR A 57 7.84 -25.24 2.73
C THR A 57 9.00 -24.63 3.53
N ALA A 58 9.60 -23.55 3.02
CA ALA A 58 10.73 -22.94 3.71
C ALA A 58 10.37 -22.37 5.10
N VAL A 59 9.22 -21.69 5.24
CA VAL A 59 8.81 -21.20 6.57
C VAL A 59 8.42 -22.34 7.51
N GLN A 60 7.86 -23.43 6.99
CA GLN A 60 7.52 -24.63 7.77
C GLN A 60 8.79 -25.30 8.31
N GLU A 61 9.84 -25.41 7.49
CA GLU A 61 11.15 -25.91 7.92
C GLU A 61 11.85 -24.99 8.92
N ILE A 62 11.57 -23.69 8.88
CA ILE A 62 12.06 -22.74 9.90
C ILE A 62 11.28 -22.86 11.22
N GLY A 63 10.17 -23.59 11.24
CA GLY A 63 9.36 -23.82 12.43
C GLY A 63 8.10 -22.96 12.51
N ALA A 64 7.54 -22.52 11.37
CA ALA A 64 6.23 -21.89 11.36
C ALA A 64 5.15 -22.87 11.86
N SER A 65 4.18 -22.34 12.63
CA SER A 65 3.06 -23.12 13.16
C SER A 65 2.19 -23.69 12.03
N ALA A 66 2.10 -25.02 11.96
CA ALA A 66 1.25 -25.72 11.00
C ALA A 66 -0.23 -25.27 11.09
N ASN A 67 -0.72 -24.94 12.29
CA ASN A 67 -2.09 -24.46 12.48
C ASN A 67 -2.35 -23.13 11.75
N ILE A 68 -1.36 -22.24 11.71
CA ILE A 68 -1.48 -20.96 11.01
C ILE A 68 -1.53 -21.21 9.50
N LEU A 69 -0.61 -22.02 8.98
CA LEU A 69 -0.56 -22.38 7.56
C LEU A 69 -1.87 -23.05 7.10
N LEU A 70 -2.34 -24.05 7.86
CA LEU A 70 -3.62 -24.75 7.62
C LEU A 70 -4.82 -23.80 7.66
N SER A 71 -4.86 -22.85 8.59
CA SER A 71 -5.97 -21.87 8.71
C SER A 71 -6.10 -20.95 7.50
N GLU A 72 -5.02 -20.78 6.73
CA GLU A 72 -5.00 -20.05 5.48
C GLU A 72 -5.08 -20.94 4.24
N GLY A 73 -5.19 -22.26 4.43
CA GLY A 73 -5.24 -23.24 3.35
C GLY A 73 -3.90 -23.48 2.67
N TRP A 74 -2.79 -23.13 3.33
CA TRP A 74 -1.44 -23.39 2.86
C TRP A 74 -0.98 -24.70 3.47
N TYR A 75 -0.85 -25.74 2.66
CA TYR A 75 -0.43 -27.05 3.14
C TYR A 75 0.61 -27.64 2.21
N SER A 76 1.63 -28.24 2.84
CA SER A 76 2.59 -29.13 2.22
C SER A 76 2.43 -30.47 2.93
N ASP A 77 2.15 -31.53 2.16
CA ASP A 77 1.72 -32.84 2.65
C ASP A 77 2.74 -33.52 3.60
N GLU A 78 3.98 -33.01 3.74
CA GLU A 78 5.12 -33.89 4.04
C GLU A 78 6.06 -33.46 5.18
N LEU A 79 5.82 -32.36 5.90
CA LEU A 79 6.84 -31.83 6.82
C LEU A 79 6.38 -31.72 8.27
N THR A 80 6.92 -32.61 9.11
CA THR A 80 6.99 -32.39 10.56
C THR A 80 7.98 -31.24 10.81
N PRO A 81 7.59 -30.16 11.52
CA PRO A 81 8.50 -29.05 11.78
C PRO A 81 9.73 -29.56 12.55
N PRO A 82 10.95 -29.23 12.10
CA PRO A 82 12.16 -29.66 12.79
C PRO A 82 12.27 -29.00 14.17
N ASP A 83 12.91 -29.69 15.12
CA ASP A 83 13.24 -29.15 16.44
C ASP A 83 14.42 -28.17 16.32
N VAL A 84 14.10 -26.92 15.98
CA VAL A 84 15.08 -25.86 15.72
C VAL A 84 15.15 -24.94 16.94
N SER A 85 16.36 -24.69 17.44
CA SER A 85 16.56 -23.74 18.54
C SER A 85 16.10 -22.33 18.15
N TYR A 86 15.63 -21.54 19.12
CA TYR A 86 15.18 -20.16 18.87
C TYR A 86 16.22 -19.27 18.16
N GLU A 87 17.49 -19.36 18.57
CA GLU A 87 18.58 -18.60 17.95
C GLU A 87 18.82 -19.01 16.50
N SER A 88 18.75 -20.33 16.23
CA SER A 88 18.81 -20.88 14.88
C SER A 88 17.63 -20.42 14.03
N GLN A 89 16.41 -20.42 14.58
CA GLN A 89 15.20 -19.97 13.89
C GLN A 89 15.30 -18.50 13.45
N GLN A 90 15.72 -17.59 14.35
CA GLN A 90 15.92 -16.18 14.02
C GLN A 90 16.97 -15.97 12.91
N SER A 91 18.05 -16.76 12.94
CA SER A 91 19.08 -16.74 11.91
C SER A 91 18.53 -17.19 10.55
N LEU A 92 17.76 -18.28 10.53
CA LEU A 92 17.13 -18.80 9.32
C LEU A 92 16.08 -17.85 8.74
N VAL A 93 15.25 -17.21 9.58
CA VAL A 93 14.31 -16.17 9.12
C VAL A 93 15.06 -15.01 8.45
N ARG A 94 16.18 -14.54 9.04
CA ARG A 94 16.98 -13.47 8.42
C ARG A 94 17.57 -13.89 7.07
N ARG A 95 18.02 -15.15 6.96
CA ARG A 95 18.53 -15.71 5.70
C ARG A 95 17.42 -15.79 4.65
N LEU A 96 16.25 -16.33 5.02
CA LEU A 96 15.07 -16.37 4.16
C LEU A 96 14.73 -14.96 3.65
N LEU A 97 14.54 -13.99 4.53
CA LEU A 97 14.19 -12.62 4.14
C LEU A 97 15.27 -11.96 3.27
N SER A 98 16.55 -12.20 3.56
CA SER A 98 17.65 -11.68 2.74
C SER A 98 17.68 -12.30 1.35
N THR A 99 17.27 -13.57 1.23
CA THR A 99 17.20 -14.31 -0.03
C THR A 99 15.95 -13.94 -0.84
N LEU A 100 14.81 -13.66 -0.19
CA LEU A 100 13.57 -13.32 -0.90
C LEU A 100 13.64 -11.99 -1.65
N GLN A 101 14.26 -10.99 -1.06
CA GLN A 101 14.34 -9.66 -1.67
C GLN A 101 14.96 -9.67 -3.10
N PRO A 102 16.15 -10.26 -3.33
CA PRO A 102 16.70 -10.36 -4.68
C PRO A 102 15.81 -11.19 -5.62
N LEU A 103 15.25 -12.31 -5.15
CA LEU A 103 14.37 -13.17 -5.95
C LEU A 103 13.12 -12.45 -6.44
N ILE A 104 12.50 -11.65 -5.58
CA ILE A 104 11.34 -10.82 -5.95
C ILE A 104 11.76 -9.82 -7.02
N ARG A 105 12.88 -9.12 -6.86
CA ARG A 105 13.37 -8.13 -7.84
C ARG A 105 13.70 -8.75 -9.20
N MET A 106 14.23 -9.97 -9.23
CA MET A 106 14.60 -10.70 -10.45
C MET A 106 13.42 -11.19 -11.28
N GLY A 107 12.23 -11.33 -10.70
CA GLY A 107 11.17 -12.09 -11.37
C GLY A 107 11.07 -13.56 -11.00
N ALA A 108 11.91 -14.04 -10.07
CA ALA A 108 12.00 -15.46 -9.75
C ALA A 108 10.76 -16.01 -9.05
N LEU A 109 10.11 -15.20 -8.22
CA LEU A 109 8.91 -15.62 -7.48
C LEU A 109 7.63 -15.43 -8.31
N ASN A 110 6.79 -16.47 -8.36
CA ASN A 110 5.46 -16.39 -8.94
C ASN A 110 4.53 -15.52 -8.08
N LEU A 111 4.24 -14.30 -8.56
CA LEU A 111 3.37 -13.34 -7.87
C LEU A 111 1.89 -13.45 -8.25
N ALA A 112 1.47 -14.50 -8.98
CA ALA A 112 0.05 -14.79 -9.16
C ALA A 112 -0.67 -14.99 -7.81
N GLN A 113 0.07 -15.46 -6.80
CA GLN A 113 -0.37 -15.59 -5.39
C GLN A 113 0.21 -14.47 -4.51
N GLY A 114 0.41 -13.27 -5.07
CA GLY A 114 1.03 -12.15 -4.36
C GLY A 114 0.34 -11.78 -3.05
N GLY A 115 -0.99 -11.97 -2.96
CA GLY A 115 -1.74 -11.80 -1.70
C GLY A 115 -1.34 -12.77 -0.61
N ASP A 116 -1.10 -14.03 -0.94
CA ASP A 116 -0.64 -15.03 0.04
C ASP A 116 0.80 -14.76 0.47
N VAL A 117 1.67 -14.33 -0.46
CA VAL A 117 3.03 -13.87 -0.12
C VAL A 117 2.98 -12.70 0.88
N CYS A 118 2.11 -11.71 0.61
CA CYS A 118 1.92 -10.57 1.51
C CYS A 118 1.44 -10.98 2.91
N ILE A 119 0.47 -11.90 2.99
CA ILE A 119 -0.05 -12.40 4.26
C ILE A 119 1.04 -13.19 5.00
N LEU A 120 1.80 -14.03 4.30
CA LEU A 120 2.88 -14.82 4.90
C LEU A 120 3.95 -13.91 5.51
N MET A 121 4.37 -12.89 4.76
CA MET A 121 5.29 -11.87 5.28
C MET A 121 4.69 -11.13 6.47
N ALA A 122 3.40 -10.78 6.44
CA ALA A 122 2.76 -10.13 7.57
C ALA A 122 2.75 -11.03 8.83
N TYR A 123 2.55 -12.34 8.72
CA TYR A 123 2.70 -13.26 9.84
C TYR A 123 4.12 -13.25 10.42
N VAL A 124 5.16 -13.26 9.57
CA VAL A 124 6.55 -13.15 10.02
C VAL A 124 6.82 -11.85 10.77
N ALA A 125 6.24 -10.73 10.32
CA ALA A 125 6.40 -9.43 10.99
C ALA A 125 5.60 -9.31 12.30
N LEU A 126 4.44 -9.95 12.38
CA LEU A 126 3.55 -9.92 13.55
C LEU A 126 3.94 -10.93 14.63
N ASP A 127 4.88 -11.81 14.35
CA ASP A 127 5.41 -12.72 15.37
C ASP A 127 6.03 -11.92 16.53
N SER A 128 5.59 -12.25 17.75
CA SER A 128 6.13 -11.66 18.98
C SER A 128 7.64 -11.86 19.15
N ALA A 129 8.19 -12.92 18.56
CA ALA A 129 9.61 -13.22 18.52
C ALA A 129 10.38 -12.37 17.48
N ALA A 130 9.69 -11.74 16.52
CA ALA A 130 10.36 -11.01 15.46
C ALA A 130 11.14 -9.81 16.04
N SER A 131 12.43 -9.73 15.72
CA SER A 131 13.23 -8.57 16.05
C SER A 131 12.82 -7.36 15.20
N LEU A 132 13.20 -6.15 15.64
CA LEU A 132 12.96 -4.93 14.85
C LEU A 132 13.57 -5.03 13.44
N SER A 133 14.77 -5.62 13.34
CA SER A 133 15.45 -5.83 12.05
C SER A 133 14.68 -6.77 11.13
N ILE A 134 14.06 -7.83 11.65
CA ILE A 134 13.19 -8.72 10.88
C ILE A 134 11.97 -7.95 10.39
N ARG A 135 11.28 -7.21 11.26
CA ARG A 135 10.11 -6.40 10.88
C ARG A 135 10.42 -5.38 9.77
N GLN A 136 11.56 -4.69 9.88
CA GLN A 136 12.03 -3.75 8.85
C GLN A 136 12.27 -4.45 7.52
N LYS A 137 13.03 -5.56 7.53
CA LYS A 137 13.32 -6.33 6.31
C LYS A 137 12.06 -6.89 5.66
N THR A 138 11.11 -7.36 6.45
CA THR A 138 9.80 -7.81 5.97
C THR A 138 9.01 -6.67 5.32
N SER A 139 9.04 -5.47 5.91
CA SER A 139 8.43 -4.28 5.29
C SER A 139 9.07 -3.95 3.94
N ASP A 140 10.39 -4.07 3.81
CA ASP A 140 11.09 -3.84 2.54
C ASP A 140 10.70 -4.89 1.47
N ILE A 141 10.54 -6.14 1.88
CA ILE A 141 10.10 -7.23 1.00
C ILE A 141 8.66 -7.01 0.55
N LEU A 142 7.76 -6.67 1.47
CA LEU A 142 6.38 -6.31 1.14
C LEU A 142 6.36 -5.15 0.15
N HIS A 143 7.19 -4.14 0.36
CA HIS A 143 7.32 -3.03 -0.59
C HIS A 143 7.74 -3.50 -1.99
N ASP A 144 8.75 -4.37 -2.09
CA ASP A 144 9.21 -4.91 -3.37
C ASP A 144 8.15 -5.79 -4.05
N VAL A 145 7.38 -6.59 -3.30
CA VAL A 145 6.23 -7.37 -3.83
C VAL A 145 5.15 -6.42 -4.37
N LEU A 146 4.73 -5.46 -3.56
CA LEU A 146 3.69 -4.50 -3.93
C LEU A 146 4.11 -3.70 -5.17
N LYS A 147 5.37 -3.26 -5.26
CA LYS A 147 5.88 -2.53 -6.42
C LYS A 147 5.80 -3.34 -7.72
N ARG A 148 5.88 -4.68 -7.65
CA ARG A 148 5.79 -5.55 -8.84
C ARG A 148 4.36 -5.84 -9.27
N ILE A 149 3.45 -5.98 -8.30
CA ILE A 149 2.02 -6.22 -8.59
C ILE A 149 1.34 -4.91 -9.00
N MET A 150 1.66 -3.83 -8.28
CA MET A 150 0.96 -2.56 -8.41
C MET A 150 1.46 -1.79 -9.64
N GLY A 151 0.58 -1.57 -10.60
CA GLY A 151 0.83 -0.74 -11.78
C GLY A 151 0.70 0.76 -11.50
N THR A 152 0.99 1.57 -12.52
CA THR A 152 0.78 3.03 -12.52
C THR A 152 -0.54 3.44 -13.19
N SER A 153 -1.48 2.50 -13.33
CA SER A 153 -2.79 2.74 -13.95
C SER A 153 -3.68 3.61 -13.05
N ALA A 154 -4.55 4.40 -13.68
CA ALA A 154 -5.58 5.21 -13.02
C ALA A 154 -6.64 4.33 -12.30
N PHE A 155 -6.88 3.13 -12.83
CA PHE A 155 -7.80 2.13 -12.28
C PHE A 155 -7.05 0.91 -11.79
N LEU A 156 -7.64 0.23 -10.80
CA LEU A 156 -7.09 -1.00 -10.29
C LEU A 156 -7.09 -2.10 -11.36
N LYS A 157 -6.01 -2.87 -11.43
CA LYS A 157 -5.96 -4.07 -12.26
C LYS A 157 -6.53 -5.27 -11.51
N THR A 158 -6.90 -6.32 -12.24
CA THR A 158 -7.40 -7.59 -11.68
C THR A 158 -6.51 -8.15 -10.57
N GLU A 159 -5.19 -8.15 -10.78
CA GLU A 159 -4.21 -8.64 -9.80
C GLU A 159 -4.20 -7.81 -8.51
N GLU A 160 -4.35 -6.48 -8.63
CA GLU A 160 -4.38 -5.55 -7.50
C GLU A 160 -5.67 -5.72 -6.69
N VAL A 161 -6.81 -5.92 -7.36
CA VAL A 161 -8.09 -6.19 -6.70
C VAL A 161 -8.06 -7.53 -5.97
N HIS A 162 -7.56 -8.60 -6.60
CA HIS A 162 -7.39 -9.89 -5.93
C HIS A 162 -6.48 -9.78 -4.70
N LEU A 163 -5.36 -9.06 -4.81
CA LEU A 163 -4.46 -8.77 -3.70
C LEU A 163 -5.20 -8.07 -2.55
N ILE A 164 -5.92 -6.98 -2.85
CA ILE A 164 -6.68 -6.21 -1.85
C ILE A 164 -7.72 -7.09 -1.17
N GLN A 165 -8.54 -7.82 -1.94
CA GLN A 165 -9.58 -8.68 -1.41
C GLN A 165 -9.00 -9.79 -0.51
N ARG A 166 -7.91 -10.43 -0.95
CA ARG A 166 -7.24 -11.49 -0.19
C ARG A 166 -6.70 -10.98 1.13
N VAL A 167 -5.98 -9.86 1.13
CA VAL A 167 -5.42 -9.24 2.34
C VAL A 167 -6.52 -8.68 3.24
N ALA A 168 -7.56 -8.04 2.69
CA ALA A 168 -8.69 -7.52 3.46
C ALA A 168 -9.46 -8.65 4.17
N LYS A 169 -9.70 -9.77 3.49
CA LYS A 169 -10.34 -10.95 4.09
C LYS A 169 -9.53 -11.48 5.26
N TRP A 170 -8.20 -11.52 5.14
CA TRP A 170 -7.31 -11.91 6.22
C TRP A 170 -7.33 -10.89 7.38
N LEU A 171 -7.20 -9.59 7.11
CA LEU A 171 -7.26 -8.52 8.12
C LEU A 171 -8.54 -8.56 8.95
N LYS A 172 -9.69 -8.88 8.34
CA LYS A 172 -10.98 -9.00 9.03
C LYS A 172 -11.05 -10.16 10.05
N LYS A 173 -10.16 -11.16 9.95
CA LYS A 173 -10.06 -12.27 10.92
C LYS A 173 -9.23 -11.90 12.16
N LEU A 174 -8.44 -10.81 12.10
CA LEU A 174 -7.52 -10.43 13.16
C LEU A 174 -8.23 -9.65 14.27
N SER A 175 -7.67 -9.69 15.48
CA SER A 175 -8.06 -8.76 16.55
C SER A 175 -7.73 -7.31 16.16
N HIS A 176 -8.42 -6.33 16.73
CA HIS A 176 -8.18 -4.91 16.41
C HIS A 176 -6.71 -4.50 16.58
N THR A 177 -6.05 -5.00 17.62
CA THR A 177 -4.62 -4.74 17.87
C THR A 177 -3.74 -5.29 16.75
N LEU A 178 -3.92 -6.56 16.37
CA LEU A 178 -3.13 -7.18 15.30
C LEU A 178 -3.47 -6.58 13.93
N GLN A 179 -4.74 -6.25 13.69
CA GLN A 179 -5.19 -5.59 12.48
C GLN A 179 -4.51 -4.23 12.29
N ARG A 180 -4.36 -3.45 13.38
CA ARG A 180 -3.62 -2.18 13.36
C ARG A 180 -2.16 -2.36 12.99
N GLU A 181 -1.45 -3.28 13.65
CA GLU A 181 -0.04 -3.56 13.36
C GLU A 181 0.14 -4.08 11.91
N ALA A 182 -0.77 -4.93 11.45
CA ALA A 182 -0.77 -5.44 10.08
C ALA A 182 -0.96 -4.33 9.05
N LEU A 183 -1.92 -3.42 9.27
CA LEU A 183 -2.18 -2.30 8.37
C LEU A 183 -0.94 -1.40 8.19
N LEU A 184 -0.16 -1.18 9.26
CA LEU A 184 1.08 -0.39 9.19
C LEU A 184 2.08 -0.95 8.16
N LEU A 185 2.12 -2.27 7.98
CA LEU A 185 3.00 -2.92 7.00
C LEU A 185 2.60 -2.60 5.56
N PHE A 186 1.32 -2.37 5.30
CA PHE A 186 0.77 -2.10 3.97
C PHE A 186 0.65 -0.61 3.64
N THR A 187 0.76 0.27 4.64
CA THR A 187 0.58 1.72 4.47
C THR A 187 1.90 2.49 4.39
N SER A 188 2.99 1.84 3.99
CA SER A 188 4.30 2.49 3.85
C SER A 188 4.25 3.63 2.81
N SER A 189 5.08 4.65 3.01
CA SER A 189 5.03 5.97 2.34
C SER A 189 5.35 5.99 0.84
N VAL A 190 5.36 4.83 0.17
CA VAL A 190 5.70 4.76 -1.26
C VAL A 190 4.44 4.66 -2.11
N SER A 191 4.40 5.46 -3.17
CA SER A 191 3.24 5.82 -3.98
C SER A 191 2.25 4.69 -4.37
N PRO A 192 2.66 3.44 -4.68
CA PRO A 192 1.69 2.36 -4.94
C PRO A 192 1.08 1.74 -3.67
N ALA A 193 1.86 1.65 -2.58
CA ALA A 193 1.44 1.02 -1.33
C ALA A 193 0.40 1.86 -0.58
N THR A 194 0.47 3.20 -0.69
CA THR A 194 -0.51 4.07 -0.04
C THR A 194 -1.94 3.82 -0.54
N GLY A 195 -2.14 3.65 -1.85
CA GLY A 195 -3.45 3.34 -2.42
C GLY A 195 -4.01 2.00 -1.94
N LEU A 196 -3.14 0.98 -1.84
CA LEU A 196 -3.50 -0.31 -1.24
C LEU A 196 -3.97 -0.13 0.20
N GLY A 197 -3.18 0.57 1.02
CA GLY A 197 -3.53 0.85 2.42
C GLY A 197 -4.88 1.53 2.60
N GLN A 198 -5.21 2.49 1.71
CA GLN A 198 -6.53 3.14 1.70
C GLN A 198 -7.66 2.16 1.37
N TRP A 199 -7.48 1.29 0.37
CA TRP A 199 -8.48 0.27 0.02
C TRP A 199 -8.63 -0.82 1.08
N LEU A 200 -7.56 -1.19 1.78
CA LEU A 200 -7.63 -2.09 2.94
C LEU A 200 -8.40 -1.43 4.10
N ALA A 201 -8.12 -0.16 4.38
CA ALA A 201 -8.85 0.61 5.38
C ALA A 201 -10.34 0.75 5.02
N TRP A 202 -10.64 1.03 3.74
CA TRP A 202 -12.01 1.03 3.22
C TRP A 202 -12.68 -0.33 3.45
N SER A 203 -12.02 -1.42 3.06
CA SER A 203 -12.59 -2.76 3.18
C SER A 203 -12.94 -3.13 4.63
N ILE A 204 -12.16 -2.63 5.60
CA ILE A 204 -12.43 -2.79 7.03
C ILE A 204 -13.64 -1.95 7.47
N LEU A 205 -13.70 -0.67 7.08
CA LEU A 205 -14.76 0.25 7.50
C LEU A 205 -16.13 -0.05 6.87
N TYR A 206 -16.17 -0.47 5.61
CA TYR A 206 -17.43 -0.70 4.87
C TYR A 206 -17.88 -2.15 4.87
N ASN A 207 -17.01 -3.07 5.31
CA ASN A 207 -17.16 -4.51 5.11
C ASN A 207 -17.55 -4.87 3.66
N GLY A 208 -17.04 -4.13 2.69
CA GLY A 208 -17.31 -4.33 1.27
C GLY A 208 -16.18 -5.08 0.57
N ASP A 209 -16.46 -5.51 -0.66
CA ASP A 209 -15.49 -6.05 -1.60
C ASP A 209 -15.14 -4.97 -2.65
N VAL A 210 -13.88 -4.96 -3.08
CA VAL A 210 -13.37 -4.02 -4.08
C VAL A 210 -13.63 -4.58 -5.48
N ASN A 211 -14.05 -3.72 -6.42
CA ASN A 211 -14.37 -4.11 -7.79
C ASN A 211 -13.22 -3.82 -8.77
N TYR A 212 -13.21 -4.51 -9.91
CA TYR A 212 -12.17 -4.39 -10.97
C TYR A 212 -12.10 -3.01 -11.65
N ASP A 213 -13.18 -2.23 -11.60
CA ASP A 213 -13.21 -0.87 -12.15
C ASP A 213 -13.07 0.21 -11.07
N ALA A 214 -12.64 -0.20 -9.87
CA ALA A 214 -12.46 0.74 -8.78
C ALA A 214 -11.31 1.71 -9.11
N PRO A 215 -11.48 3.01 -8.79
CA PRO A 215 -10.41 3.99 -8.94
C PRO A 215 -9.20 3.61 -8.10
N ARG A 216 -8.02 4.14 -8.46
CA ARG A 216 -6.77 3.88 -7.72
C ARG A 216 -6.87 4.17 -6.22
N ARG A 217 -7.75 5.10 -5.83
CA ARG A 217 -8.03 5.48 -4.45
C ARG A 217 -9.53 5.45 -4.20
N PRO A 218 -9.98 5.06 -3.00
CA PRO A 218 -11.40 5.08 -2.66
C PRO A 218 -11.94 6.52 -2.56
N SER A 219 -13.26 6.71 -2.64
CA SER A 219 -13.87 8.04 -2.78
C SER A 219 -13.92 8.83 -1.45
N LEU A 220 -13.70 10.14 -1.45
CA LEU A 220 -13.94 10.96 -0.26
C LEU A 220 -15.44 10.96 0.13
N GLU A 221 -16.33 10.83 -0.85
CA GLU A 221 -17.77 10.66 -0.62
C GLU A 221 -18.07 9.50 0.32
N ASP A 222 -17.39 8.37 0.13
CA ASP A 222 -17.56 7.22 1.01
C ASP A 222 -17.23 7.65 2.45
N ALA A 223 -16.07 8.25 2.71
CA ALA A 223 -15.69 8.68 4.07
C ALA A 223 -16.70 9.64 4.69
N LYS A 224 -17.22 10.57 3.90
CA LYS A 224 -18.30 11.47 4.33
C LYS A 224 -19.50 10.65 4.81
N MET A 225 -19.89 9.62 4.08
CA MET A 225 -21.01 8.73 4.41
C MET A 225 -20.80 7.89 5.69
N LEU A 226 -19.57 7.75 6.21
CA LEU A 226 -19.32 7.13 7.52
C LEU A 226 -19.62 8.09 8.69
N LEU A 227 -19.42 9.38 8.49
CA LEU A 227 -19.57 10.40 9.53
C LEU A 227 -21.00 10.93 9.60
N TYR A 228 -21.72 10.92 8.49
CA TYR A 228 -23.10 11.40 8.41
C TYR A 228 -24.09 10.25 8.24
N THR A 229 -25.22 10.34 8.95
CA THR A 229 -26.31 9.39 8.76
C THR A 229 -27.14 9.83 7.56
N VAL A 230 -26.97 9.13 6.44
CA VAL A 230 -27.80 9.28 5.24
C VAL A 230 -28.72 8.06 5.15
N GLU A 231 -29.94 8.25 4.64
CA GLU A 231 -30.89 7.15 4.40
C GLU A 231 -30.22 6.03 3.59
N GLY A 232 -30.33 4.79 4.06
CA GLY A 232 -29.65 3.62 3.47
C GLY A 232 -28.27 3.27 4.06
N ASN A 233 -27.61 4.15 4.81
CA ASN A 233 -26.28 3.89 5.39
C ASN A 233 -26.24 3.84 6.93
N ILE A 234 -27.38 3.58 7.56
CA ILE A 234 -27.57 3.63 9.02
C ILE A 234 -26.65 2.65 9.75
N ALA A 235 -26.31 1.52 9.15
CA ALA A 235 -25.42 0.53 9.77
C ALA A 235 -23.98 1.04 9.86
N ARG A 236 -23.48 1.73 8.83
CA ARG A 236 -22.08 2.17 8.75
C ARG A 236 -21.83 3.46 9.52
N SER A 237 -22.79 4.38 9.51
CA SER A 237 -22.69 5.61 10.33
C SER A 237 -22.69 5.33 11.84
N ARG A 238 -23.05 4.11 12.28
CA ARG A 238 -22.97 3.69 13.68
C ARG A 238 -21.54 3.56 14.19
N LEU A 239 -20.55 3.32 13.32
CA LEU A 239 -19.15 3.10 13.74
C LEU A 239 -18.56 4.33 14.44
N PHE A 240 -19.02 5.53 14.06
CA PHE A 240 -18.55 6.81 14.58
C PHE A 240 -19.61 7.53 15.42
N ARG A 241 -20.76 6.89 15.68
CA ARG A 241 -21.83 7.48 16.49
C ARG A 241 -21.55 7.28 17.98
N ILE A 242 -21.32 8.39 18.69
CA ILE A 242 -21.11 8.38 20.13
C ILE A 242 -22.43 8.22 20.87
N LYS A 243 -22.48 7.24 21.77
CA LYS A 243 -23.59 6.88 22.65
C LYS A 243 -23.05 6.67 24.07
N SER A 244 -23.94 6.55 25.05
CA SER A 244 -23.56 6.24 26.44
C SER A 244 -22.85 4.89 26.58
N THR A 245 -23.12 3.95 25.68
CA THR A 245 -22.53 2.60 25.66
C THR A 245 -21.38 2.45 24.66
N THR A 246 -20.80 3.55 24.18
CA THR A 246 -19.71 3.48 23.20
C THR A 246 -18.46 2.86 23.82
N ASP A 247 -17.95 1.82 23.16
CA ASP A 247 -16.61 1.29 23.43
C ASP A 247 -15.56 2.21 22.79
N TYR A 248 -14.83 2.93 23.63
CA TYR A 248 -13.81 3.88 23.19
C TYR A 248 -12.54 3.21 22.66
N THR A 249 -12.25 1.96 23.05
CA THR A 249 -11.14 1.20 22.49
C THR A 249 -11.44 0.82 21.04
N VAL A 250 -12.67 0.37 20.75
CA VAL A 250 -13.13 0.10 19.39
C VAL A 250 -13.24 1.39 18.56
N LEU A 251 -13.76 2.47 19.14
CA LEU A 251 -13.81 3.77 18.45
C LEU A 251 -12.41 4.28 18.08
N HIS A 252 -11.44 4.18 19.00
CA HIS A 252 -10.05 4.56 18.72
C HIS A 252 -9.46 3.75 17.57
N HIS A 253 -9.74 2.44 17.51
CA HIS A 253 -9.37 1.60 16.38
C HIS A 253 -9.98 2.08 15.06
N HIS A 254 -11.29 2.36 15.01
CA HIS A 254 -11.94 2.87 13.80
C HIS A 254 -11.41 4.25 13.39
N ILE A 255 -11.09 5.13 14.34
CA ILE A 255 -10.44 6.43 14.05
C ILE A 255 -9.07 6.19 13.41
N TYR A 256 -8.30 5.22 13.90
CA TYR A 256 -7.01 4.86 13.32
C TYR A 256 -7.18 4.35 11.86
N VAL A 257 -8.14 3.46 11.60
CA VAL A 257 -8.41 2.96 10.25
C VAL A 257 -8.89 4.09 9.33
N LEU A 258 -9.75 5.00 9.81
CA LEU A 258 -10.17 6.19 9.06
C LEU A 258 -8.99 7.13 8.77
N ASN A 259 -8.04 7.25 9.69
CA ASN A 259 -6.82 8.01 9.46
C ASN A 259 -5.98 7.41 8.33
N LEU A 260 -5.89 6.08 8.22
CA LEU A 260 -5.23 5.44 7.07
C LEU A 260 -6.00 5.68 5.77
N TYR A 261 -7.32 5.52 5.79
CA TYR A 261 -8.21 5.79 4.67
C TYR A 261 -8.01 7.19 4.09
N LEU A 262 -7.93 8.20 4.97
CA LEU A 262 -7.77 9.61 4.63
C LEU A 262 -6.30 10.04 4.49
N THR A 263 -5.39 9.14 4.13
CA THR A 263 -3.98 9.50 3.88
C THR A 263 -3.82 10.14 2.49
N ASN A 264 -2.76 10.93 2.26
CA ASN A 264 -2.45 11.56 0.96
C ASN A 264 -3.61 12.34 0.32
N ILE A 265 -4.25 13.21 1.08
CA ILE A 265 -5.42 13.97 0.61
C ILE A 265 -5.08 14.94 -0.52
N GLU A 266 -3.85 15.45 -0.54
CA GLU A 266 -3.33 16.32 -1.60
C GLU A 266 -3.51 15.70 -3.00
N ASP A 267 -3.50 14.37 -3.09
CA ASP A 267 -3.67 13.67 -4.35
C ASP A 267 -5.10 13.78 -4.91
N TYR A 268 -6.12 13.98 -4.07
CA TYR A 268 -7.51 14.21 -4.52
C TYR A 268 -7.69 15.60 -5.13
N TYR A 269 -6.81 16.55 -4.81
CA TYR A 269 -6.83 17.89 -5.40
C TYR A 269 -6.10 17.96 -6.74
N THR A 270 -5.16 17.05 -6.98
CA THR A 270 -4.24 17.09 -8.12
C THR A 270 -4.55 16.03 -9.17
N SER A 271 -5.24 14.94 -8.80
CA SER A 271 -5.66 13.90 -9.74
C SER A 271 -6.97 14.30 -10.44
N PRO A 272 -6.98 14.50 -11.76
CA PRO A 272 -8.20 14.76 -12.53
C PRO A 272 -9.13 13.53 -12.64
N GLU A 273 -8.74 12.38 -12.09
CA GLU A 273 -9.32 11.06 -12.37
C GLU A 273 -10.40 10.62 -11.37
N VAL A 274 -10.57 11.33 -10.24
CA VAL A 274 -11.63 11.06 -9.26
C VAL A 274 -12.89 11.81 -9.64
N GLN A 275 -13.50 11.44 -10.77
CA GLN A 275 -14.91 11.74 -11.02
C GLN A 275 -15.69 10.43 -11.09
N PRO A 276 -16.89 10.35 -10.49
CA PRO A 276 -17.79 9.25 -10.77
C PRO A 276 -18.14 9.30 -12.27
N LEU A 277 -17.93 8.19 -12.98
CA LEU A 277 -18.40 7.95 -14.34
C LEU A 277 -19.94 8.03 -14.36
N GLY A 278 -20.47 9.26 -14.42
CA GLY A 278 -21.89 9.51 -14.61
C GLY A 278 -22.23 9.42 -16.09
N GLY A 279 -22.56 8.20 -16.57
CA GLY A 279 -23.40 7.92 -17.75
C GLY A 279 -22.92 8.40 -19.14
N PRO A 280 -23.24 7.69 -20.23
CA PRO A 280 -22.91 8.11 -21.58
C PRO A 280 -23.86 9.22 -22.04
N GLY A 281 -23.53 10.47 -21.69
CA GLY A 281 -24.11 11.67 -22.31
C GLY A 281 -23.05 12.35 -23.20
N PRO A 282 -23.41 12.87 -24.39
CA PRO A 282 -22.46 13.55 -25.26
C PRO A 282 -22.02 14.87 -24.61
N SER A 283 -20.79 14.89 -24.09
CA SER A 283 -20.21 16.03 -23.38
C SER A 283 -19.67 17.08 -24.35
N VAL A 284 -20.27 18.27 -24.29
CA VAL A 284 -19.74 19.52 -24.83
C VAL A 284 -18.93 20.21 -23.72
N ASN A 285 -17.64 20.43 -23.98
CA ASN A 285 -16.66 21.28 -23.25
C ASN A 285 -16.21 20.87 -21.83
N PRO A 286 -14.90 20.68 -21.58
CA PRO A 286 -14.35 20.46 -20.25
C PRO A 286 -14.26 21.78 -19.47
N THR A 287 -15.05 21.94 -18.41
CA THR A 287 -14.89 23.03 -17.44
C THR A 287 -14.03 22.58 -16.24
N PRO A 288 -13.23 23.48 -15.64
CA PRO A 288 -12.31 23.15 -14.53
C PRO A 288 -13.05 23.21 -13.18
N THR A 289 -13.84 22.18 -12.84
CA THR A 289 -14.64 22.13 -11.60
C THR A 289 -14.18 21.08 -10.58
N SER A 290 -13.20 20.22 -10.90
CA SER A 290 -12.80 19.09 -10.06
C SER A 290 -12.22 19.48 -8.69
N SER A 291 -11.43 20.56 -8.60
CA SER A 291 -10.81 20.97 -7.33
C SER A 291 -11.81 21.50 -6.29
N THR A 292 -12.97 22.00 -6.73
CA THR A 292 -13.98 22.59 -5.85
C THR A 292 -14.83 21.52 -5.15
N SER A 293 -15.02 20.35 -5.79
CA SER A 293 -15.77 19.22 -5.19
C SER A 293 -14.99 18.55 -4.07
N ALA A 294 -13.71 18.24 -4.29
CA ALA A 294 -12.86 17.60 -3.30
C ALA A 294 -12.71 18.47 -2.04
N ASP A 295 -12.61 19.79 -2.19
CA ASP A 295 -12.57 20.70 -1.05
C ASP A 295 -13.87 20.68 -0.24
N ALA A 296 -15.03 20.72 -0.91
CA ALA A 296 -16.32 20.68 -0.26
C ALA A 296 -16.53 19.36 0.51
N GLU A 297 -16.18 18.22 -0.09
CA GLU A 297 -16.25 16.90 0.55
C GLU A 297 -15.34 16.83 1.78
N LEU A 298 -14.09 17.28 1.66
CA LEU A 298 -13.16 17.29 2.77
C LEU A 298 -13.60 18.22 3.91
N GLN A 299 -14.19 19.38 3.59
CA GLN A 299 -14.79 20.28 4.60
C GLN A 299 -15.89 19.58 5.39
N LEU A 300 -16.77 18.84 4.72
CA LEU A 300 -17.82 18.07 5.38
C LEU A 300 -17.22 16.98 6.26
N ILE A 301 -16.19 16.25 5.80
CA ILE A 301 -15.49 15.27 6.64
C ILE A 301 -14.92 15.93 7.90
N ILE A 302 -14.20 17.06 7.75
CA ILE A 302 -13.64 17.80 8.89
C ILE A 302 -14.75 18.26 9.85
N GLN A 303 -15.88 18.74 9.34
CA GLN A 303 -17.02 19.15 10.15
C GLN A 303 -17.61 17.97 10.93
N GLY A 304 -17.78 16.80 10.29
CA GLY A 304 -18.26 15.59 10.94
C GLY A 304 -17.33 15.12 12.07
N LEU A 305 -16.02 15.20 11.85
CA LEU A 305 -15.03 14.89 12.88
C LEU A 305 -15.07 15.89 14.05
N LYS A 306 -15.27 17.19 13.80
CA LYS A 306 -15.48 18.19 14.86
C LYS A 306 -16.74 17.91 15.68
N GLN A 307 -17.83 17.53 15.02
CA GLN A 307 -19.05 17.13 15.72
C GLN A 307 -18.80 15.92 16.62
N MET A 308 -18.06 14.93 16.13
CA MET A 308 -17.66 13.78 16.93
C MET A 308 -16.81 14.21 18.14
N ASP A 309 -15.82 15.09 17.97
CA ASP A 309 -14.98 15.60 19.07
C ASP A 309 -15.82 16.28 20.17
N THR A 310 -16.77 17.14 19.78
CA THR A 310 -17.67 17.81 20.74
C THR A 310 -18.59 16.83 21.48
N ALA A 311 -18.94 15.71 20.86
CA ALA A 311 -19.74 14.67 21.47
C ALA A 311 -18.93 13.80 22.45
N ILE A 312 -17.60 13.71 22.31
CA ILE A 312 -16.72 13.10 23.31
C ILE A 312 -16.53 14.07 24.48
N ARG A 313 -17.51 14.04 25.41
CA ARG A 313 -17.46 14.82 26.65
C ARG A 313 -16.44 14.22 27.62
N ASP A 314 -15.35 14.94 27.81
CA ASP A 314 -14.33 14.62 28.80
C ASP A 314 -14.69 15.29 30.13
N ARG A 315 -15.73 14.78 30.80
CA ARG A 315 -16.20 15.32 32.09
C ARG A 315 -15.62 14.60 33.29
N ASP A 316 -15.11 13.39 33.08
CA ASP A 316 -14.53 12.55 34.12
C ASP A 316 -13.12 12.17 33.68
N THR A 317 -12.12 12.70 34.37
CA THR A 317 -10.68 12.45 34.15
C THR A 317 -10.25 10.99 34.35
N SER A 318 -11.19 10.09 34.64
CA SER A 318 -10.93 8.69 34.96
C SER A 318 -11.01 7.73 33.77
N ASN A 319 -11.45 8.16 32.58
CA ASN A 319 -11.59 7.27 31.43
C ASN A 319 -10.46 7.43 30.40
N LEU A 320 -9.32 6.79 30.67
CA LEU A 320 -8.13 6.78 29.80
C LEU A 320 -8.45 6.43 28.33
N GLN A 321 -9.33 5.46 28.08
CA GLN A 321 -9.69 5.04 26.72
C GLN A 321 -10.43 6.14 25.95
N ARG A 322 -11.30 6.90 26.63
CA ARG A 322 -11.97 8.06 26.07
C ARG A 322 -10.97 9.14 25.66
N THR A 323 -10.00 9.44 26.54
CA THR A 323 -8.94 10.42 26.26
C THR A 323 -8.08 9.99 25.07
N ILE A 324 -7.69 8.70 24.99
CA ILE A 324 -6.92 8.15 23.87
C ILE A 324 -7.70 8.27 22.54
N ALA A 325 -8.98 7.89 22.53
CA ALA A 325 -9.82 8.02 21.34
C ALA A 325 -9.94 9.48 20.88
N LYS A 326 -10.12 10.40 21.83
CA LYS A 326 -10.20 11.84 21.55
C LYS A 326 -8.89 12.42 21.02
N ASP A 327 -7.75 12.01 21.58
CA ASP A 327 -6.44 12.40 21.07
C ASP A 327 -6.22 11.90 19.63
N GLY A 328 -6.55 10.63 19.36
CA GLY A 328 -6.51 10.07 18.00
C GLY A 328 -7.36 10.87 17.01
N LEU A 329 -8.57 11.28 17.42
CA LEU A 329 -9.45 12.12 16.62
C LEU A 329 -8.86 13.51 16.35
N ASN A 330 -8.30 14.15 17.36
CA ASN A 330 -7.70 15.48 17.24
C ASN A 330 -6.46 15.46 16.34
N ARG A 331 -5.62 14.41 16.44
CA ARG A 331 -4.48 14.22 15.52
C ARG A 331 -4.94 14.07 14.08
N LEU A 332 -6.00 13.28 13.83
CA LEU A 332 -6.60 13.17 12.51
C LEU A 332 -7.10 14.54 12.04
N LEU A 333 -7.90 15.24 12.84
CA LEU A 333 -8.44 16.56 12.50
C LEU A 333 -7.34 17.56 12.12
N PHE A 334 -6.28 17.63 12.93
CA PHE A 334 -5.15 18.52 12.69
C PHE A 334 -4.44 18.18 11.37
N ARG A 335 -4.15 16.89 11.13
CA ARG A 335 -3.53 16.43 9.89
C ARG A 335 -4.36 16.79 8.67
N LEU A 336 -5.68 16.53 8.70
CA LEU A 336 -6.58 16.84 7.58
C LEU A 336 -6.61 18.35 7.28
N THR A 337 -6.72 19.17 8.32
CA THR A 337 -6.75 20.64 8.19
C THR A 337 -5.43 21.15 7.61
N TYR A 338 -4.30 20.65 8.12
CA TYR A 338 -2.98 21.01 7.62
C TYR A 338 -2.77 20.61 6.15
N GLN A 339 -3.12 19.38 5.78
CA GLN A 339 -3.00 18.90 4.39
C GLN A 339 -3.91 19.67 3.43
N LYS A 340 -5.12 20.01 3.88
CA LYS A 340 -6.04 20.88 3.13
C LYS A 340 -5.41 22.24 2.86
N ASP A 341 -4.93 22.92 3.90
CA ASP A 341 -4.38 24.27 3.80
C ASP A 341 -3.12 24.28 2.91
N GLY A 342 -2.28 23.25 3.05
CA GLY A 342 -1.12 23.02 2.19
C GLY A 342 -1.52 22.83 0.71
N ALA A 343 -2.46 21.94 0.42
CA ALA A 343 -2.96 21.69 -0.94
C ALA A 343 -3.51 22.97 -1.58
N MET A 344 -4.29 23.76 -0.85
CA MET A 344 -4.87 25.02 -1.33
C MET A 344 -3.79 26.07 -1.62
N SER A 345 -2.76 26.16 -0.79
CA SER A 345 -1.62 27.06 -1.02
C SER A 345 -0.82 26.67 -2.27
N HIS A 346 -0.59 25.37 -2.48
CA HIS A 346 0.04 24.85 -3.69
C HIS A 346 -0.77 25.14 -4.96
N LEU A 347 -2.09 24.99 -4.92
CA LEU A 347 -2.98 25.35 -6.03
C LEU A 347 -2.95 26.85 -6.33
N ALA A 348 -2.97 27.70 -5.30
CA ALA A 348 -2.87 29.16 -5.47
C ALA A 348 -1.53 29.57 -6.10
N SER A 349 -0.43 28.94 -5.67
CA SER A 349 0.92 29.18 -6.18
C SER A 349 1.05 28.78 -7.65
N ARG A 350 0.48 27.62 -8.05
CA ARG A 350 0.44 27.18 -9.45
C ARG A 350 -0.35 28.13 -10.35
N ARG A 351 -1.50 28.63 -9.87
CA ARG A 351 -2.30 29.62 -10.61
C ARG A 351 -1.51 30.92 -10.82
N SER A 352 -0.82 31.39 -9.79
CA SER A 352 0.02 32.59 -9.88
C SER A 352 1.19 32.42 -10.86
N ALA A 353 1.86 31.26 -10.86
CA ALA A 353 2.96 30.96 -11.78
C ALA A 353 2.48 30.89 -13.25
N SER A 354 1.32 30.27 -13.50
CA SER A 354 0.72 30.21 -14.85
C SER A 354 0.32 31.58 -15.41
N GLY A 355 0.07 32.57 -14.54
CA GLY A 355 -0.17 33.96 -14.92
C GLY A 355 1.07 34.67 -15.42
N LEU A 356 2.26 34.33 -14.90
CA LEU A 356 3.54 34.93 -15.33
C LEU A 356 3.97 34.44 -16.72
N ASP A 357 3.73 33.17 -17.06
CA ASP A 357 4.08 32.63 -18.39
C ASP A 357 3.32 33.32 -19.54
N ARG A 358 2.15 33.91 -19.27
CA ARG A 358 1.43 34.73 -20.26
C ARG A 358 2.11 36.06 -20.59
N TYR A 359 3.04 36.52 -19.77
CA TYR A 359 3.78 37.78 -20.01
C TYR A 359 5.18 37.56 -20.57
N VAL A 360 5.64 36.30 -20.72
CA VAL A 360 6.98 35.94 -21.23
C VAL A 360 6.94 35.39 -22.67
N THR A 361 5.85 35.57 -23.42
CA THR A 361 5.90 35.45 -24.89
C THR A 361 6.61 36.67 -25.48
N VAL A 362 7.94 36.64 -25.44
CA VAL A 362 8.83 37.51 -26.20
C VAL A 362 8.46 37.39 -27.68
N ARG A 363 8.05 38.51 -28.29
CA ARG A 363 7.83 38.61 -29.74
C ARG A 363 9.04 38.03 -30.48
N PRO A 364 8.88 37.04 -31.39
CA PRO A 364 9.98 36.66 -32.26
C PRO A 364 10.34 37.87 -33.12
N LYS A 365 11.57 38.39 -32.95
CA LYS A 365 12.15 39.34 -33.89
C LYS A 365 12.22 38.65 -35.25
N GLN A 366 11.43 39.14 -36.20
CA GLN A 366 11.61 38.82 -37.62
C GLN A 366 12.99 39.32 -38.04
N THR A 367 13.98 38.44 -38.02
CA THR A 367 15.30 38.71 -38.61
C THR A 367 15.16 38.54 -40.12
N ALA A 368 15.12 39.65 -40.83
CA ALA A 368 15.13 39.69 -42.28
C ALA A 368 16.35 38.94 -42.84
N GLN A 369 16.11 37.87 -43.60
CA GLN A 369 17.13 37.21 -44.40
C GLN A 369 17.53 38.13 -45.55
N ARG A 370 18.74 38.68 -45.46
CA ARG A 370 19.41 39.41 -46.54
C ARG A 370 20.32 38.42 -47.26
N THR A 371 19.82 37.80 -48.32
CA THR A 371 20.60 36.96 -49.24
C THR A 371 21.60 37.83 -50.01
N ALA A 372 22.89 37.64 -49.77
CA ALA A 372 23.97 38.16 -50.59
C ALA A 372 24.48 37.04 -51.52
N ALA A 373 24.59 37.35 -52.82
CA ALA A 373 25.06 36.46 -53.87
C ALA A 373 26.59 36.26 -53.80
N PRO A 374 27.12 35.08 -54.19
CA PRO A 374 28.55 34.87 -54.30
C PRO A 374 29.08 35.35 -55.66
N THR A 375 30.03 36.29 -55.63
CA THR A 375 30.90 36.64 -56.75
C THR A 375 32.01 35.61 -56.91
N ALA A 376 32.23 35.21 -58.15
CA ALA A 376 33.20 34.24 -58.60
C ALA A 376 34.58 34.85 -58.91
N SER A 377 35.59 33.96 -58.86
CA SER A 377 36.85 33.94 -59.63
C SER A 377 38.03 34.80 -59.15
N PRO A 378 39.27 34.48 -59.57
CA PRO A 378 39.75 33.36 -60.41
C PRO A 378 40.57 32.29 -59.68
#